data_AF-A0AAP1V5M7-F1
#
_entry.id   AF-A0AAP1V5M7-F1
#
_cell.length_a   1.000
_cell.length_b   1.000
_cell.length_c   1.000
_cell.angle_alpha   90.00
_cell.angle_beta   90.00
_cell.angle_gamma   90.00
#
_symmetry.space_group_name_H-M   'P 1'
#
loop_
_entity.id
_entity.type
_entity.pdbx_description
1 polymer ?
#
loop_
_entity_poly.entity_id
_entity_poly.type
_entity_poly.pdbx_seq_one_letter_code
_entity_poly.pdbx_strand_id
1 'polypeptide(L)'
;MDNLLPHYEYEVGLLLRGVAEFARRYPKIGARLGIANGQGDLHVDRMIQTFALLAARVDAKLEDAYPEFTESLLETLYPQYLRTVPACAIAQFDPTNLFGQLTAPFTMQRGTLLDANAAPCRFQTTYDVTLTPLRIHSARFAPATMVPAAVRLPANVSAILSIAFESATPTETFDDAIPSGAVRIHLAGDRARVAALADALQLRASAAFVEVDQSGRWAGLSKIPIESVGLGENERLFPKESTSTSDAFQTLIESFAFPEKFDFVDIDLGRMRRAARAPEARQMTLHLAIRDAPTGSAAAQALHDLDATSFKLFCTPVVNLFKRDATPIQLTTTDQAHPVTPEPLETGTPLDVYSIDAVHLGDRTQSELEKGTPSSAVASRTTVLPYRAFSHGRKPDSAVAYWTAFRDPHAAAGSGRAPLLLSLVGLEGNTARVKHPQIDVDVTATNGDLPSRLPIGAPDSDLVHEGAALACPIRLLTRPTLPNVLPRGHDALWRVVAGMSLHPFDLTQTGLKAFKDFLRLHAPRASVVAQRSIDAIAGLDYQPARKWISLDGQFPSFVRGVEIIVSLDESMLRDVTLHLFARVLDRLFAPYAPTNSYVQLIIRSSQTGHELHRCPAQSGTRPLI
;
A
#
# COMPACT_ATOMS: atom_id res chain seq x y z
N MET A 1 3.24 26.37 9.96
CA MET A 1 3.26 27.37 11.05
C MET A 1 3.68 26.72 12.37
N ASP A 2 3.16 25.55 12.71
CA ASP A 2 3.49 24.85 13.98
C ASP A 2 4.99 24.56 14.17
N ASN A 3 5.71 24.19 13.10
CA ASN A 3 7.17 24.02 13.17
C ASN A 3 7.96 25.34 13.21
N LEU A 4 7.37 26.48 12.82
CA LEU A 4 8.08 27.76 12.75
C LEU A 4 8.02 28.52 14.08
N LEU A 5 7.01 28.23 14.91
CA LEU A 5 6.77 28.92 16.18
C LEU A 5 7.96 28.80 17.15
N PRO A 6 8.57 27.61 17.39
CA PRO A 6 9.72 27.50 18.28
C PRO A 6 10.93 28.33 17.81
N HIS A 7 11.22 28.32 16.51
CA HIS A 7 12.30 29.15 15.93
C HIS A 7 11.99 30.64 16.05
N TYR A 8 10.74 31.03 15.82
CA TYR A 8 10.32 32.41 15.97
C TYR A 8 10.46 32.90 17.42
N GLU A 9 9.99 32.12 18.40
CA GLU A 9 10.14 32.43 19.82
C GLU A 9 11.62 32.50 20.23
N TYR A 10 12.44 31.58 19.72
CA TYR A 10 13.88 31.58 19.93
C TYR A 10 14.55 32.84 19.36
N GLU A 11 14.27 33.20 18.11
CA GLU A 11 14.82 34.37 17.43
C GLU A 11 14.38 35.69 18.07
N VAL A 12 13.10 35.83 18.44
CA VAL A 12 12.60 36.97 19.21
C VAL A 12 13.34 37.07 20.55
N GLY A 13 13.49 35.96 21.25
CA GLY A 13 14.21 35.90 22.52
C GLY A 13 15.71 36.23 22.38
N LEU A 14 16.34 35.86 21.27
CA LEU A 14 17.73 36.18 20.96
C LEU A 14 17.91 37.67 20.69
N LEU A 15 17.04 38.25 19.86
CA LEU A 15 17.05 39.68 19.51
C LEU A 15 16.80 40.56 20.73
N LEU A 16 15.79 40.24 21.55
CA LEU A 16 15.49 41.00 22.76
C LEU A 16 16.64 40.95 23.78
N ARG A 17 17.28 39.78 23.96
CA ARG A 17 18.48 39.66 24.79
C ARG A 17 19.64 40.48 24.25
N GLY A 18 19.88 40.44 22.94
CA GLY A 18 20.93 41.25 22.29
C GLY A 18 20.71 42.75 22.43
N VAL A 19 19.47 43.22 22.29
CA VAL A 19 19.09 44.62 22.48
C VAL A 19 19.33 45.08 23.92
N ALA A 20 18.96 44.25 24.90
CA ALA A 20 19.20 44.54 26.32
C ALA A 20 20.71 44.57 26.65
N GLU A 21 21.49 43.61 26.14
CA GLU A 21 22.94 43.57 26.34
C GLU A 21 23.64 44.77 25.69
N PHE A 22 23.23 45.14 24.47
CA PHE A 22 23.74 46.30 23.76
C PHE A 22 23.49 47.60 24.54
N ALA A 23 22.27 47.79 25.05
CA ALA A 23 21.93 48.96 25.86
C ALA A 23 22.76 49.03 27.16
N ARG A 24 23.00 47.88 27.81
CA ARG A 24 23.88 47.80 29.00
C ARG A 24 25.33 48.15 28.67
N ARG A 25 25.85 47.69 27.53
CA ARG A 25 27.23 47.91 27.11
C ARG A 25 27.48 49.32 26.58
N TYR A 26 26.48 49.95 25.97
CA TYR A 26 26.57 51.29 25.39
C TYR A 26 25.42 52.21 25.85
N PRO A 27 25.41 52.65 27.12
CA PRO A 27 24.26 53.36 27.70
C PRO A 27 23.88 54.66 26.99
N LYS A 28 24.88 55.43 26.53
CA LYS A 28 24.65 56.70 25.79
C LYS A 28 23.94 56.48 24.45
N ILE A 29 24.22 55.36 23.78
CA ILE A 29 23.63 55.01 22.48
C ILE A 29 22.26 54.37 22.68
N GLY A 30 22.15 53.44 23.63
CA GLY A 30 20.87 52.82 24.01
C GLY A 30 19.81 53.83 24.45
N ALA A 31 20.21 54.89 25.17
CA ALA A 31 19.31 55.98 25.55
C ALA A 31 18.83 56.81 24.35
N ARG A 32 19.69 57.06 23.35
CA ARG A 32 19.31 57.75 22.10
C ARG A 32 18.36 56.94 21.24
N LEU A 33 18.45 55.61 21.30
CA LEU A 33 17.61 54.67 20.58
C LEU A 33 16.29 54.34 21.32
N GLY A 34 16.05 54.91 22.51
CA GLY A 34 14.82 54.69 23.27
C GLY A 34 14.73 53.32 23.98
N ILE A 35 15.77 52.49 23.92
CA ILE A 35 15.75 51.10 24.41
C ILE A 35 15.70 51.04 25.95
N ALA A 36 16.25 52.04 26.65
CA ALA A 36 16.42 52.03 28.10
C ALA A 36 15.17 52.42 28.92
N ASN A 37 14.13 52.99 28.30
CA ASN A 37 13.04 53.66 29.01
C ASN A 37 11.70 52.89 29.02
N GLY A 38 11.67 51.65 28.54
CA GLY A 38 10.49 50.77 28.64
C GLY A 38 9.27 51.18 27.80
N GLN A 39 9.31 52.31 27.08
CA GLN A 39 8.32 52.69 26.07
C GLN A 39 8.92 52.46 24.68
N GLY A 40 8.92 51.21 24.24
CA GLY A 40 9.27 50.85 22.87
C GLY A 40 8.24 51.40 21.89
N ASP A 41 8.69 51.88 20.73
CA ASP A 41 7.81 52.19 19.61
C ASP A 41 7.22 50.88 19.06
N LEU A 42 5.89 50.80 19.00
CA LEU A 42 5.17 49.64 18.47
C LEU A 42 5.62 49.27 17.05
N HIS A 43 6.03 50.24 16.23
CA HIS A 43 6.56 49.99 14.89
C HIS A 43 7.93 49.32 14.91
N VAL A 44 8.79 49.68 15.86
CA VAL A 44 10.10 49.03 16.06
C VAL A 44 9.92 47.61 16.57
N ASP A 45 9.00 47.39 17.51
CA ASP A 45 8.69 46.04 18.00
C ASP A 45 8.12 45.16 16.88
N ARG A 46 7.22 45.70 16.04
CA ARG A 46 6.73 45.00 14.84
C ARG A 46 7.84 44.71 13.83
N MET A 47 8.82 45.61 13.69
CA MET A 47 9.96 45.40 12.81
C MET A 47 10.89 44.31 13.34
N ILE A 48 11.14 44.27 14.65
CA ILE A 48 11.90 43.20 15.32
C ILE A 48 11.17 41.86 15.15
N GLN A 49 9.85 41.84 15.35
CA GLN A 49 9.03 40.65 15.12
C GLN A 49 9.08 40.21 13.65
N THR A 50 9.00 41.14 12.70
CA THR A 50 9.09 40.80 11.26
C THR A 50 10.46 40.25 10.89
N PHE A 51 11.53 40.84 11.43
CA PHE A 51 12.89 40.35 11.23
C PHE A 51 13.10 38.97 11.87
N ALA A 52 12.63 38.77 13.09
CA ALA A 52 12.66 37.48 13.77
C ALA A 52 11.90 36.41 12.97
N LEU A 53 10.78 36.76 12.33
CA LEU A 53 10.04 35.85 11.46
C LEU A 53 10.85 35.47 10.21
N LEU A 54 11.57 36.40 9.60
CA LEU A 54 12.46 36.11 8.47
C LEU A 54 13.65 35.25 8.90
N ALA A 55 14.29 35.59 10.02
CA ALA A 55 15.40 34.84 10.59
C ALA A 55 14.98 33.41 10.94
N ALA A 56 13.83 33.25 11.60
CA ALA A 56 13.27 31.95 11.96
C ALA A 56 12.98 31.08 10.72
N ARG A 57 12.59 31.67 9.59
CA ARG A 57 12.44 30.92 8.32
C ARG A 57 13.77 30.45 7.76
N VAL A 58 14.81 31.26 7.88
CA VAL A 58 16.16 30.87 7.46
C VAL A 58 16.70 29.78 8.37
N ASP A 59 16.57 29.94 9.68
CA ASP A 59 16.99 28.97 10.69
C ASP A 59 16.28 27.63 10.52
N ALA A 60 14.94 27.64 10.41
CA ALA A 60 14.17 26.44 10.11
C ALA A 60 14.58 25.78 8.79
N LYS A 61 14.93 26.56 7.75
CA LYS A 61 15.40 26.01 6.47
C LYS A 61 16.80 25.40 6.58
N LEU A 62 17.68 25.98 7.39
CA LEU A 62 19.02 25.44 7.64
C LEU A 62 18.96 24.15 8.46
N GLU A 63 18.03 24.04 9.41
CA GLU A 63 17.86 22.84 10.23
C GLU A 63 17.24 21.66 9.46
N ASP A 64 16.41 21.90 8.44
CA ASP A 64 15.72 20.83 7.68
C ASP A 64 16.64 20.00 6.75
N ALA A 65 17.97 20.08 6.92
CA ALA A 65 18.97 19.18 6.33
C ALA A 65 18.89 18.97 4.79
N TYR A 66 18.58 20.05 4.05
CA TYR A 66 18.52 20.07 2.57
C TYR A 66 17.54 19.03 1.97
N PRO A 67 16.22 19.19 2.17
CA PRO A 67 15.21 18.29 1.61
C PRO A 67 15.29 18.22 0.09
N GLU A 68 15.66 19.30 -0.59
CA GLU A 68 15.72 19.34 -2.06
C GLU A 68 16.68 18.28 -2.63
N PHE A 69 17.78 18.00 -1.93
CA PHE A 69 18.73 16.95 -2.33
C PHE A 69 18.16 15.55 -2.05
N THR A 70 17.63 15.34 -0.84
CA THR A 70 17.19 14.01 -0.40
C THR A 70 15.91 13.56 -1.09
N GLU A 71 14.96 14.47 -1.33
CA GLU A 71 13.80 14.22 -2.16
C GLU A 71 14.23 13.86 -3.59
N SER A 72 15.18 14.61 -4.15
CA SER A 72 15.69 14.31 -5.50
C SER A 72 16.33 12.92 -5.59
N LEU A 73 17.08 12.51 -4.56
CA LEU A 73 17.66 11.18 -4.49
C LEU A 73 16.59 10.09 -4.37
N LEU A 74 15.61 10.28 -3.47
CA LEU A 74 14.53 9.33 -3.24
C LEU A 74 13.60 9.21 -4.44
N GLU A 75 13.33 10.27 -5.19
CA GLU A 75 12.59 10.20 -6.46
C GLU A 75 13.25 9.26 -7.48
N THR A 76 14.56 9.01 -7.38
CA THR A 76 15.27 8.04 -8.23
C THR A 76 15.37 6.66 -7.60
N LEU A 77 15.62 6.57 -6.28
CA LEU A 77 15.86 5.30 -5.60
C LEU A 77 14.58 4.62 -5.09
N TYR A 78 13.63 5.41 -4.57
CA TYR A 78 12.40 4.97 -3.93
C TYR A 78 11.27 6.01 -4.08
N PRO A 79 10.82 6.31 -5.31
CA PRO A 79 9.85 7.38 -5.56
C PRO A 79 8.50 7.17 -4.86
N GLN A 80 8.10 5.91 -4.66
CA GLN A 80 6.88 5.52 -3.96
C GLN A 80 6.77 6.12 -2.54
N TYR A 81 7.89 6.32 -1.84
CA TYR A 81 7.90 6.94 -0.51
C TYR A 81 7.46 8.42 -0.54
N LEU A 82 7.73 9.10 -1.65
CA LEU A 82 7.37 10.49 -1.90
C LEU A 82 6.00 10.63 -2.57
N ARG A 83 5.32 9.53 -2.87
CA ARG A 83 3.93 9.57 -3.33
C ARG A 83 2.98 9.62 -2.15
N THR A 84 1.83 10.24 -2.36
CA THR A 84 0.72 10.11 -1.43
C THR A 84 0.15 8.70 -1.54
N VAL A 85 -0.17 8.06 -0.42
CA VAL A 85 -1.07 6.90 -0.42
C VAL A 85 -2.48 7.37 -0.82
N PRO A 86 -3.01 6.98 -2.00
CA PRO A 86 -4.35 7.36 -2.44
C PRO A 86 -5.45 6.76 -1.54
N ALA A 87 -6.67 7.25 -1.70
CA ALA A 87 -7.84 6.63 -1.07
C ALA A 87 -8.09 5.23 -1.64
N CYS A 88 -8.32 4.27 -0.74
CA CYS A 88 -8.57 2.87 -1.05
C CYS A 88 -9.81 2.37 -0.32
N ALA A 89 -10.52 1.42 -0.90
CA ALA A 89 -11.67 0.75 -0.29
C ALA A 89 -11.78 -0.70 -0.78
N ILE A 90 -12.67 -1.49 -0.18
CA ILE A 90 -13.08 -2.78 -0.73
C ILE A 90 -14.42 -2.63 -1.43
N ALA A 91 -14.48 -3.03 -2.71
CA ALA A 91 -15.71 -3.09 -3.49
C ALA A 91 -16.21 -4.53 -3.62
N GLN A 92 -17.53 -4.73 -3.54
CA GLN A 92 -18.21 -6.00 -3.77
C GLN A 92 -19.14 -5.87 -4.97
N PHE A 93 -19.01 -6.82 -5.90
CA PHE A 93 -19.95 -6.99 -7.02
C PHE A 93 -21.10 -7.90 -6.59
N ASP A 94 -22.33 -7.54 -6.93
CA ASP A 94 -23.52 -8.38 -6.69
C ASP A 94 -24.04 -8.98 -8.01
N PRO A 95 -23.59 -10.20 -8.37
CA PRO A 95 -24.05 -10.89 -9.57
C PRO A 95 -25.40 -11.61 -9.39
N THR A 96 -26.16 -11.39 -8.31
CA THR A 96 -27.38 -12.18 -8.01
C THR A 96 -28.41 -12.15 -9.15
N ASN A 97 -28.57 -11.01 -9.81
CA ASN A 97 -29.49 -10.86 -10.95
C ASN A 97 -29.00 -11.55 -12.23
N LEU A 98 -27.72 -11.96 -12.27
CA LEU A 98 -27.05 -12.53 -13.42
C LEU A 98 -26.90 -14.06 -13.31
N PHE A 99 -27.16 -14.67 -12.16
CA PHE A 99 -26.96 -16.11 -11.96
C PHE A 99 -27.67 -17.00 -12.98
N GLY A 100 -28.88 -16.63 -13.41
CA GLY A 100 -29.62 -17.38 -14.45
C GLY A 100 -29.09 -17.19 -15.88
N GLN A 101 -28.23 -16.19 -16.12
CA GLN A 101 -27.68 -15.84 -17.43
C GLN A 101 -26.24 -16.34 -17.61
N LEU A 102 -25.54 -16.62 -16.51
CA LEU A 102 -24.14 -17.07 -16.51
C LEU A 102 -24.08 -18.57 -16.81
N THR A 103 -23.76 -18.92 -18.05
CA THR A 103 -23.44 -20.30 -18.46
C THR A 103 -21.97 -20.65 -18.25
N ALA A 104 -21.12 -19.65 -18.06
CA ALA A 104 -19.69 -19.79 -17.76
C ALA A 104 -19.24 -18.66 -16.80
N PRO A 105 -18.13 -18.86 -16.05
CA PRO A 105 -17.55 -17.82 -15.21
C PRO A 105 -17.20 -16.57 -16.02
N PHE A 106 -17.66 -15.40 -15.59
CA PHE A 106 -17.29 -14.13 -16.21
C PHE A 106 -16.20 -13.45 -15.37
N THR A 107 -15.06 -13.10 -15.96
CA THR A 107 -13.96 -12.45 -15.20
C THR A 107 -13.80 -11.00 -15.59
N MET A 108 -14.08 -10.11 -14.64
CA MET A 108 -13.69 -8.70 -14.73
C MET A 108 -12.19 -8.59 -14.43
N GLN A 109 -11.46 -8.00 -15.37
CA GLN A 109 -10.01 -7.83 -15.22
C GLN A 109 -9.70 -6.77 -14.15
N ARG A 110 -8.57 -6.94 -13.48
CA ARG A 110 -7.93 -5.87 -12.71
C ARG A 110 -7.64 -4.68 -13.61
N GLY A 111 -7.58 -3.50 -13.00
CA GLY A 111 -7.38 -2.25 -13.71
C GLY A 111 -8.66 -1.67 -14.31
N THR A 112 -9.81 -2.34 -14.15
CA THR A 112 -11.12 -1.84 -14.60
C THR A 112 -11.49 -0.57 -13.82
N LEU A 113 -11.95 0.44 -14.57
CA LEU A 113 -12.40 1.71 -14.01
C LEU A 113 -13.87 1.63 -13.58
N LEU A 114 -14.13 2.20 -12.40
CA LEU A 114 -15.42 2.26 -11.74
C LEU A 114 -15.71 3.70 -11.34
N ASP A 115 -16.85 4.25 -11.75
CA ASP A 115 -17.29 5.59 -11.42
C ASP A 115 -18.24 5.56 -10.22
N ALA A 116 -18.07 6.50 -9.29
CA ALA A 116 -18.98 6.64 -8.17
C ALA A 116 -20.29 7.30 -8.62
N ASN A 117 -21.42 6.78 -8.15
CA ASN A 117 -22.73 7.34 -8.49
C ASN A 117 -23.01 8.68 -7.82
N ALA A 118 -22.48 8.87 -6.60
CA ALA A 118 -22.82 10.04 -5.77
C ALA A 118 -22.03 11.31 -6.11
N ALA A 119 -20.88 11.18 -6.79
CA ALA A 119 -19.99 12.29 -7.11
C ALA A 119 -19.01 11.90 -8.23
N PRO A 120 -18.39 12.85 -8.95
CA PRO A 120 -17.36 12.57 -9.96
C PRO A 120 -16.07 12.07 -9.32
N CYS A 121 -16.07 10.80 -8.95
CA CYS A 121 -14.95 10.10 -8.33
C CYS A 121 -14.77 8.78 -9.04
N ARG A 122 -13.53 8.46 -9.42
CA ARG A 122 -13.22 7.26 -10.19
C ARG A 122 -12.25 6.36 -9.42
N PHE A 123 -12.51 5.08 -9.42
CA PHE A 123 -11.67 4.07 -8.82
C PHE A 123 -11.21 3.05 -9.85
N GLN A 124 -10.13 2.36 -9.55
CA GLN A 124 -9.58 1.27 -10.34
C GLN A 124 -9.55 -0.03 -9.51
N THR A 125 -10.00 -1.15 -10.09
CA THR A 125 -9.91 -2.47 -9.46
C THR A 125 -8.47 -2.96 -9.40
N THR A 126 -8.10 -3.68 -8.34
CA THR A 126 -6.73 -4.19 -8.15
C THR A 126 -6.59 -5.68 -8.42
N TYR A 127 -7.63 -6.46 -8.09
CA TYR A 127 -7.71 -7.89 -8.36
C TYR A 127 -8.75 -8.18 -9.44
N ASP A 128 -8.52 -9.28 -10.17
CA ASP A 128 -9.52 -9.87 -11.06
C ASP A 128 -10.71 -10.36 -10.23
N VAL A 129 -11.92 -10.17 -10.76
CA VAL A 129 -13.18 -10.61 -10.12
C VAL A 129 -13.90 -11.58 -11.04
N THR A 130 -13.91 -12.85 -10.66
CA THR A 130 -14.65 -13.90 -11.38
C THR A 130 -16.06 -14.03 -10.82
N LEU A 131 -17.05 -13.53 -11.56
CA LEU A 131 -18.47 -13.61 -11.26
C LEU A 131 -19.03 -14.98 -11.67
N THR A 132 -19.67 -15.65 -10.71
CA THR A 132 -20.13 -17.04 -10.83
C THR A 132 -21.39 -17.24 -10.00
N PRO A 133 -22.28 -18.19 -10.34
CA PRO A 133 -23.43 -18.57 -9.52
C PRO A 133 -23.03 -19.39 -8.28
N LEU A 134 -22.09 -18.87 -7.49
CA LEU A 134 -21.60 -19.47 -6.25
C LEU A 134 -22.07 -18.64 -5.06
N ARG A 135 -22.56 -19.31 -4.01
CA ARG A 135 -22.92 -18.70 -2.74
C ARG A 135 -22.22 -19.39 -1.57
N ILE A 136 -21.98 -18.63 -0.50
CA ILE A 136 -21.54 -19.18 0.78
C ILE A 136 -22.80 -19.34 1.64
N HIS A 137 -23.20 -20.59 1.88
CA HIS A 137 -24.41 -20.93 2.60
C HIS A 137 -24.24 -20.76 4.11
N SER A 138 -23.12 -21.25 4.65
CA SER A 138 -22.81 -21.11 6.08
C SER A 138 -21.31 -21.17 6.31
N ALA A 139 -20.86 -20.55 7.40
CA ALA A 139 -19.56 -20.84 7.98
C ALA A 139 -19.72 -21.07 9.47
N ARG A 140 -18.89 -21.94 10.06
CA ARG A 140 -18.97 -22.31 11.48
C ARG A 140 -17.58 -22.61 12.02
N PHE A 141 -17.33 -22.21 13.26
CA PHE A 141 -16.16 -22.61 14.03
C PHE A 141 -16.59 -23.49 15.20
N ALA A 142 -16.14 -24.74 15.23
CA ALA A 142 -16.60 -25.73 16.20
C ALA A 142 -15.42 -26.46 16.86
N PRO A 143 -15.59 -27.00 18.08
CA PRO A 143 -14.58 -27.86 18.70
C PRO A 143 -14.32 -29.12 17.87
N ALA A 144 -13.09 -29.65 17.92
CA ALA A 144 -12.70 -30.86 17.22
C ALA A 144 -13.51 -32.12 17.61
N THR A 145 -14.22 -32.09 18.75
CA THR A 145 -15.11 -33.17 19.20
C THR A 145 -16.34 -33.36 18.32
N MET A 146 -16.69 -32.36 17.50
CA MET A 146 -17.83 -32.43 16.57
C MET A 146 -17.52 -33.16 15.26
N VAL A 147 -16.26 -33.61 15.08
CA VAL A 147 -15.83 -34.33 13.87
C VAL A 147 -16.37 -35.76 13.87
N PRO A 148 -16.88 -36.27 12.72
CA PRO A 148 -17.32 -37.65 12.61
C PRO A 148 -16.23 -38.65 13.00
N ALA A 149 -16.58 -39.69 13.76
CA ALA A 149 -15.63 -40.68 14.29
C ALA A 149 -14.80 -41.43 13.21
N ALA A 150 -15.28 -41.47 11.97
CA ALA A 150 -14.58 -42.07 10.84
C ALA A 150 -13.37 -41.25 10.36
N VAL A 151 -13.28 -39.97 10.73
CA VAL A 151 -12.22 -39.05 10.27
C VAL A 151 -11.04 -39.10 11.21
N ARG A 152 -9.84 -39.33 10.66
CA ARG A 152 -8.57 -39.24 11.41
C ARG A 152 -8.04 -37.82 11.36
N LEU A 153 -8.11 -37.12 12.49
CA LEU A 153 -7.50 -35.80 12.63
C LEU A 153 -6.00 -35.90 12.96
N PRO A 154 -5.16 -34.98 12.46
CA PRO A 154 -3.79 -34.81 12.94
C PRO A 154 -3.74 -34.50 14.45
N ALA A 155 -2.56 -34.73 15.06
CA ALA A 155 -2.31 -34.32 16.43
C ALA A 155 -2.43 -32.80 16.62
N ASN A 156 -2.77 -32.37 17.84
CA ASN A 156 -2.88 -30.97 18.27
C ASN A 156 -3.98 -30.15 17.58
N VAL A 157 -4.93 -30.79 16.89
CA VAL A 157 -6.14 -30.12 16.37
C VAL A 157 -7.10 -29.88 17.52
N SER A 158 -7.50 -28.63 17.72
CA SER A 158 -8.43 -28.22 18.79
C SER A 158 -9.79 -27.79 18.25
N ALA A 159 -9.86 -27.34 17.00
CA ALA A 159 -11.07 -26.81 16.39
C ALA A 159 -11.17 -27.15 14.90
N ILE A 160 -12.37 -26.97 14.36
CA ILE A 160 -12.72 -27.13 12.96
C ILE A 160 -13.39 -25.86 12.46
N LEU A 161 -12.86 -25.32 11.37
CA LEU A 161 -13.49 -24.25 10.62
C LEU A 161 -14.19 -24.87 9.40
N SER A 162 -15.49 -24.68 9.28
CA SER A 162 -16.30 -25.23 8.19
C SER A 162 -16.87 -24.10 7.34
N ILE A 163 -16.76 -24.21 6.02
CA ILE A 163 -17.31 -23.25 5.05
C ILE A 163 -18.12 -24.02 4.01
N ALA A 164 -19.43 -23.80 3.97
CA ALA A 164 -20.36 -24.45 3.06
C ALA A 164 -20.60 -23.57 1.83
N PHE A 165 -20.32 -24.13 0.66
CA PHE A 165 -20.59 -23.54 -0.64
C PHE A 165 -21.82 -24.18 -1.26
N GLU A 166 -22.65 -23.37 -1.89
CA GLU A 166 -23.87 -23.77 -2.57
C GLU A 166 -23.89 -23.23 -3.99
N SER A 167 -24.38 -24.03 -4.93
CA SER A 167 -24.59 -23.60 -6.31
C SER A 167 -25.91 -22.84 -6.43
N ALA A 168 -25.85 -21.64 -7.00
CA ALA A 168 -27.01 -20.83 -7.35
C ALA A 168 -27.36 -20.95 -8.84
N THR A 169 -26.92 -22.01 -9.52
CA THR A 169 -27.29 -22.31 -10.90
C THR A 169 -28.76 -22.74 -10.99
N PRO A 170 -29.41 -22.67 -12.16
CA PRO A 170 -30.78 -23.19 -12.33
C PRO A 170 -30.94 -24.67 -12.02
N THR A 171 -29.87 -25.46 -12.15
CA THR A 171 -29.83 -26.89 -11.82
C THR A 171 -29.48 -27.16 -10.35
N GLU A 172 -29.08 -26.13 -9.61
CA GLU A 172 -28.54 -26.19 -8.24
C GLU A 172 -27.32 -27.12 -8.10
N THR A 173 -26.64 -27.48 -9.20
CA THR A 173 -25.46 -28.35 -9.18
C THR A 173 -24.18 -27.57 -9.46
N PHE A 174 -23.05 -28.09 -8.99
CA PHE A 174 -21.72 -27.56 -9.32
C PHE A 174 -21.30 -27.94 -10.74
N ASP A 175 -21.88 -27.26 -11.73
CA ASP A 175 -21.61 -27.42 -13.16
C ASP A 175 -20.41 -26.58 -13.65
N ASP A 176 -20.35 -26.32 -14.96
CA ASP A 176 -19.28 -25.57 -15.62
C ASP A 176 -19.41 -24.04 -15.43
N ALA A 177 -20.56 -23.54 -14.95
CA ALA A 177 -20.73 -22.12 -14.62
C ALA A 177 -19.96 -21.74 -13.35
N ILE A 178 -19.59 -22.72 -12.51
CA ILE A 178 -18.74 -22.54 -11.34
C ILE A 178 -17.30 -22.96 -11.69
N PRO A 179 -16.29 -22.12 -11.43
CA PRO A 179 -14.91 -22.38 -11.80
C PRO A 179 -14.38 -23.63 -11.09
N SER A 180 -13.63 -24.44 -11.84
CA SER A 180 -12.86 -25.57 -11.30
C SER A 180 -11.48 -25.15 -10.77
N GLY A 181 -11.29 -23.85 -10.48
CA GLY A 181 -10.02 -23.27 -10.02
C GLY A 181 -10.12 -22.68 -8.62
N ALA A 182 -9.23 -21.72 -8.33
CA ALA A 182 -9.28 -20.93 -7.11
C ALA A 182 -10.40 -19.89 -7.17
N VAL A 183 -11.12 -19.73 -6.06
CA VAL A 183 -12.08 -18.65 -5.86
C VAL A 183 -11.58 -17.74 -4.75
N ARG A 184 -11.51 -16.45 -5.06
CA ARG A 184 -11.08 -15.41 -4.14
C ARG A 184 -12.20 -15.00 -3.20
N ILE A 185 -11.91 -14.99 -1.91
CA ILE A 185 -12.86 -14.66 -0.85
C ILE A 185 -12.26 -13.59 0.04
N HIS A 186 -13.03 -12.53 0.29
CA HIS A 186 -12.69 -11.50 1.27
C HIS A 186 -13.17 -11.90 2.66
N LEU A 187 -12.31 -11.74 3.66
CA LEU A 187 -12.64 -11.95 5.07
C LEU A 187 -13.22 -10.66 5.65
N ALA A 188 -14.49 -10.70 6.04
CA ALA A 188 -15.23 -9.54 6.54
C ALA A 188 -15.59 -9.70 8.02
N GLY A 189 -15.67 -8.57 8.75
CA GLY A 189 -16.03 -8.56 10.15
C GLY A 189 -15.29 -7.48 10.93
N ASP A 190 -15.36 -7.55 12.25
CA ASP A 190 -14.50 -6.75 13.11
C ASP A 190 -13.04 -7.20 12.98
N ARG A 191 -12.11 -6.28 13.24
CA ARG A 191 -10.69 -6.51 12.96
C ARG A 191 -10.10 -7.71 13.70
N ALA A 192 -10.54 -7.96 14.93
CA ALA A 192 -10.09 -9.11 15.71
C ALA A 192 -10.55 -10.45 15.09
N ARG A 193 -11.79 -10.52 14.59
CA ARG A 193 -12.30 -11.69 13.87
C ARG A 193 -11.55 -11.92 12.56
N VAL A 194 -11.32 -10.87 11.77
CA VAL A 194 -10.59 -10.97 10.50
C VAL A 194 -9.16 -11.47 10.73
N ALA A 195 -8.45 -10.90 11.72
CA ALA A 195 -7.10 -11.35 12.09
C ALA A 195 -7.09 -12.82 12.54
N ALA A 196 -7.99 -13.21 13.45
CA ALA A 196 -8.11 -14.59 13.91
C ALA A 196 -8.46 -15.56 12.77
N LEU A 197 -9.32 -15.16 11.84
CA LEU A 197 -9.74 -15.97 10.71
C LEU A 197 -8.60 -16.16 9.70
N ALA A 198 -7.90 -15.09 9.35
CA ALA A 198 -6.73 -15.15 8.47
C ALA A 198 -5.63 -16.04 9.06
N ASP A 199 -5.31 -15.88 10.34
CA ASP A 199 -4.31 -16.72 11.02
C ASP A 199 -4.77 -18.17 11.15
N ALA A 200 -6.06 -18.42 11.42
CA ALA A 200 -6.60 -19.78 11.44
C ALA A 200 -6.42 -20.47 10.07
N LEU A 201 -6.78 -19.77 8.99
CA LEU A 201 -6.72 -20.26 7.62
C LEU A 201 -5.29 -20.46 7.10
N GLN A 202 -4.39 -19.52 7.39
CA GLN A 202 -3.07 -19.43 6.74
C GLN A 202 -1.91 -19.92 7.62
N LEU A 203 -2.06 -19.93 8.96
CA LEU A 203 -1.01 -20.40 9.89
C LEU A 203 -1.37 -21.71 10.59
N ARG A 204 -2.63 -21.85 11.02
CA ARG A 204 -3.02 -22.92 11.95
C ARG A 204 -3.67 -24.12 11.28
N ALA A 205 -4.20 -23.96 10.07
CA ALA A 205 -4.74 -25.07 9.28
C ALA A 205 -3.69 -26.18 9.08
N SER A 206 -4.05 -27.41 9.40
CA SER A 206 -3.15 -28.58 9.31
C SER A 206 -3.63 -29.68 8.39
N ALA A 207 -4.94 -29.80 8.19
CA ALA A 207 -5.57 -30.73 7.27
C ALA A 207 -6.88 -30.12 6.75
N ALA A 208 -7.32 -30.60 5.59
CA ALA A 208 -8.56 -30.17 4.96
C ALA A 208 -9.39 -31.38 4.53
N PHE A 209 -10.70 -31.27 4.65
CA PHE A 209 -11.67 -32.29 4.25
C PHE A 209 -12.81 -31.64 3.47
N VAL A 210 -13.46 -32.41 2.59
CA VAL A 210 -14.67 -32.00 1.89
C VAL A 210 -15.83 -32.92 2.26
N GLU A 211 -16.98 -32.33 2.50
CA GLU A 211 -18.25 -33.02 2.71
C GLU A 211 -19.24 -32.60 1.62
N VAL A 212 -19.92 -33.59 1.03
CA VAL A 212 -20.95 -33.37 0.00
C VAL A 212 -22.33 -33.50 0.63
N ASP A 213 -23.22 -32.55 0.33
CA ASP A 213 -24.65 -32.55 0.66
C ASP A 213 -24.97 -32.93 2.12
N GLN A 214 -24.11 -32.50 3.06
CA GLN A 214 -24.24 -32.77 4.50
C GLN A 214 -24.35 -34.28 4.85
N SER A 215 -23.72 -35.14 4.05
CA SER A 215 -23.79 -36.59 4.16
C SER A 215 -23.15 -37.18 5.44
N GLY A 216 -22.45 -36.37 6.24
CA GLY A 216 -21.64 -36.80 7.38
C GLY A 216 -20.35 -37.53 7.01
N ARG A 217 -20.05 -37.65 5.71
CA ARG A 217 -18.88 -38.37 5.18
C ARG A 217 -17.85 -37.36 4.66
N TRP A 218 -16.72 -37.28 5.35
CA TRP A 218 -15.66 -36.34 5.01
C TRP A 218 -14.55 -37.04 4.23
N ALA A 219 -14.26 -36.53 3.04
CA ALA A 219 -13.14 -36.97 2.22
C ALA A 219 -11.93 -36.06 2.44
N GLY A 220 -10.77 -36.64 2.76
CA GLY A 220 -9.53 -35.88 2.97
C GLY A 220 -8.98 -35.27 1.66
N LEU A 221 -8.49 -34.04 1.73
CA LEU A 221 -7.76 -33.40 0.64
C LEU A 221 -6.26 -33.67 0.76
N SER A 222 -5.58 -33.79 -0.38
CA SER A 222 -4.12 -34.03 -0.44
C SER A 222 -3.28 -32.88 0.10
N LYS A 223 -3.79 -31.65 0.01
CA LYS A 223 -3.17 -30.42 0.52
C LYS A 223 -4.27 -29.43 0.88
N ILE A 224 -4.03 -28.62 1.90
CA ILE A 224 -4.92 -27.52 2.31
C ILE A 224 -5.18 -26.61 1.08
N PRO A 225 -6.45 -26.38 0.69
CA PRO A 225 -6.80 -25.65 -0.52
C PRO A 225 -6.87 -24.14 -0.28
N ILE A 226 -6.01 -23.58 0.58
CA ILE A 226 -6.00 -22.16 0.94
C ILE A 226 -4.67 -21.54 0.52
N GLU A 227 -4.74 -20.41 -0.18
CA GLU A 227 -3.57 -19.63 -0.57
C GLU A 227 -3.74 -18.16 -0.14
N SER A 228 -2.63 -17.54 0.27
CA SER A 228 -2.58 -16.13 0.69
C SER A 228 -2.61 -15.20 -0.50
N VAL A 229 -3.36 -14.11 -0.41
CA VAL A 229 -3.54 -13.11 -1.47
C VAL A 229 -2.93 -11.77 -1.05
N GLY A 230 -2.43 -10.99 -2.03
CA GLY A 230 -2.01 -9.60 -1.88
C GLY A 230 -0.51 -9.38 -1.95
N LEU A 231 0.27 -10.45 -2.06
CA LEU A 231 1.75 -10.43 -2.08
C LEU A 231 2.33 -10.70 -3.47
N GLY A 232 1.51 -11.07 -4.46
CA GLY A 232 1.93 -11.34 -5.84
C GLY A 232 2.17 -10.06 -6.66
N GLU A 233 2.86 -10.21 -7.81
CA GLU A 233 3.16 -9.06 -8.67
C GLU A 233 1.92 -8.43 -9.31
N ASN A 234 0.93 -9.24 -9.66
CA ASN A 234 -0.35 -8.80 -10.22
C ASN A 234 -1.34 -8.32 -9.15
N GLU A 235 -0.93 -8.30 -7.88
CA GLU A 235 -1.76 -7.97 -6.73
C GLU A 235 -1.31 -6.66 -6.07
N ARG A 236 -0.45 -5.87 -6.73
CA ARG A 236 0.02 -4.57 -6.24
C ARG A 236 -1.13 -3.57 -6.20
N LEU A 237 -1.18 -2.77 -5.14
CA LEU A 237 -2.15 -1.70 -4.99
C LEU A 237 -1.69 -0.44 -5.72
N PHE A 238 -0.38 -0.17 -5.66
CA PHE A 238 0.22 0.99 -6.31
C PHE A 238 0.91 0.63 -7.63
N PRO A 239 0.92 1.55 -8.61
CA PRO A 239 1.69 1.38 -9.83
C PRO A 239 3.15 1.07 -9.53
N LYS A 240 3.75 0.14 -10.28
CA LYS A 240 5.17 -0.20 -10.13
C LYS A 240 6.01 0.97 -10.65
N GLU A 241 6.68 1.69 -9.74
CA GLU A 241 7.61 2.76 -10.09
C GLU A 241 9.06 2.23 -10.18
N SER A 242 9.68 2.32 -11.35
CA SER A 242 11.08 1.95 -11.64
C SER A 242 11.50 0.49 -11.35
N THR A 243 12.67 0.08 -11.84
CA THR A 243 13.19 -1.30 -11.75
C THR A 243 14.16 -1.52 -10.57
N SER A 244 14.50 -0.49 -9.80
CA SER A 244 15.55 -0.52 -8.77
C SER A 244 15.07 -0.65 -7.32
N THR A 245 13.81 -0.34 -7.02
CA THR A 245 13.29 -0.39 -5.65
C THR A 245 12.91 -1.82 -5.25
N SER A 246 13.28 -2.24 -4.03
CA SER A 246 12.86 -3.53 -3.46
C SER A 246 11.33 -3.59 -3.28
N ASP A 247 10.71 -4.62 -3.86
CA ASP A 247 9.28 -4.93 -3.69
C ASP A 247 8.87 -5.08 -2.21
N ALA A 248 9.82 -5.34 -1.32
CA ALA A 248 9.59 -5.42 0.13
C ALA A 248 9.10 -4.08 0.70
N PHE A 249 9.64 -2.95 0.25
CA PHE A 249 9.23 -1.64 0.76
C PHE A 249 7.85 -1.23 0.27
N GLN A 250 7.50 -1.56 -0.97
CA GLN A 250 6.13 -1.38 -1.48
C GLN A 250 5.14 -2.21 -0.66
N THR A 251 5.45 -3.50 -0.44
CA THR A 251 4.61 -4.39 0.38
C THR A 251 4.45 -3.84 1.80
N LEU A 252 5.51 -3.28 2.38
CA LEU A 252 5.48 -2.66 3.71
C LEU A 252 4.51 -1.48 3.77
N ILE A 253 4.62 -0.51 2.85
CA ILE A 253 3.69 0.63 2.78
C ILE A 253 2.25 0.13 2.60
N GLU A 254 2.01 -0.77 1.65
CA GLU A 254 0.66 -1.29 1.38
C GLU A 254 0.07 -1.97 2.63
N SER A 255 0.86 -2.77 3.35
CA SER A 255 0.40 -3.47 4.56
C SER A 255 0.05 -2.53 5.72
N PHE A 256 0.77 -1.41 5.87
CA PHE A 256 0.51 -0.45 6.93
C PHE A 256 -0.55 0.59 6.56
N ALA A 257 -0.63 0.95 5.29
CA ALA A 257 -1.56 1.95 4.81
C ALA A 257 -2.96 1.40 4.55
N PHE A 258 -3.06 0.18 4.03
CA PHE A 258 -4.34 -0.45 3.71
C PHE A 258 -4.30 -1.98 3.95
N PRO A 259 -4.30 -2.43 5.21
CA PRO A 259 -4.20 -3.86 5.55
C PRO A 259 -5.33 -4.71 4.98
N GLU A 260 -6.53 -4.14 4.81
CA GLU A 260 -7.72 -4.81 4.23
C GLU A 260 -7.45 -5.44 2.86
N LYS A 261 -6.49 -4.90 2.11
CA LYS A 261 -5.99 -5.48 0.85
C LYS A 261 -5.59 -6.96 0.99
N PHE A 262 -5.06 -7.33 2.14
CA PHE A 262 -4.50 -8.64 2.44
C PHE A 262 -5.50 -9.54 3.20
N ASP A 263 -6.68 -9.04 3.53
CA ASP A 263 -7.75 -9.81 4.18
C ASP A 263 -8.52 -10.64 3.12
N PHE A 264 -7.78 -11.33 2.26
CA PHE A 264 -8.26 -12.17 1.17
C PHE A 264 -7.57 -13.54 1.19
N VAL A 265 -8.34 -14.56 0.81
CA VAL A 265 -7.85 -15.93 0.63
C VAL A 265 -8.37 -16.51 -0.67
N ASP A 266 -7.53 -17.29 -1.35
CA ASP A 266 -7.93 -18.06 -2.52
C ASP A 266 -8.22 -19.50 -2.08
N ILE A 267 -9.43 -20.00 -2.41
CA ILE A 267 -9.87 -21.36 -2.10
C ILE A 267 -9.98 -22.21 -3.37
N ASP A 268 -9.19 -23.28 -3.47
CA ASP A 268 -9.14 -24.19 -4.63
C ASP A 268 -10.35 -25.15 -4.65
N LEU A 269 -11.45 -24.69 -5.27
CA LEU A 269 -12.68 -25.49 -5.45
C LEU A 269 -12.44 -26.70 -6.36
N GLY A 270 -11.50 -26.60 -7.31
CA GLY A 270 -11.12 -27.72 -8.16
C GLY A 270 -10.57 -28.91 -7.39
N ARG A 271 -9.79 -28.65 -6.32
CA ARG A 271 -9.32 -29.71 -5.41
C ARG A 271 -10.45 -30.31 -4.59
N MET A 272 -11.40 -29.49 -4.14
CA MET A 272 -12.59 -29.98 -3.44
C MET A 272 -13.43 -30.89 -4.34
N ARG A 273 -13.77 -30.45 -5.56
CA ARG A 273 -14.54 -31.23 -6.55
C ARG A 273 -13.89 -32.58 -6.85
N ARG A 274 -12.56 -32.60 -7.07
CA ARG A 274 -11.81 -33.83 -7.33
C ARG A 274 -11.80 -34.81 -6.15
N ALA A 275 -11.74 -34.30 -4.93
CA ALA A 275 -11.77 -35.13 -3.72
C ALA A 275 -13.19 -35.66 -3.44
N ALA A 276 -14.21 -34.84 -3.67
CA ALA A 276 -15.62 -35.19 -3.48
C ALA A 276 -16.11 -36.27 -4.46
N ARG A 277 -15.66 -36.24 -5.73
CA ARG A 277 -16.11 -37.16 -6.81
C ARG A 277 -17.64 -37.23 -6.98
N ALA A 278 -18.32 -36.11 -6.75
CA ALA A 278 -19.78 -36.00 -6.81
C ALA A 278 -20.18 -34.93 -7.85
N PRO A 279 -20.45 -35.31 -9.12
CA PRO A 279 -20.81 -34.36 -10.16
C PRO A 279 -22.20 -33.73 -9.96
N GLU A 280 -23.08 -34.40 -9.23
CA GLU A 280 -24.45 -33.93 -8.93
C GLU A 280 -24.54 -33.22 -7.57
N ALA A 281 -23.40 -32.89 -6.94
CA ALA A 281 -23.36 -32.19 -5.67
C ALA A 281 -24.09 -30.85 -5.78
N ARG A 282 -24.92 -30.53 -4.79
CA ARG A 282 -25.59 -29.23 -4.66
C ARG A 282 -24.92 -28.33 -3.64
N GLN A 283 -24.36 -28.95 -2.60
CA GLN A 283 -23.60 -28.30 -1.55
C GLN A 283 -22.27 -29.02 -1.32
N MET A 284 -21.19 -28.24 -1.21
CA MET A 284 -19.88 -28.73 -0.79
C MET A 284 -19.39 -27.94 0.42
N THR A 285 -19.02 -28.64 1.49
CA THR A 285 -18.51 -28.04 2.71
C THR A 285 -17.02 -28.34 2.85
N LEU A 286 -16.21 -27.29 2.96
CA LEU A 286 -14.79 -27.38 3.30
C LEU A 286 -14.63 -27.38 4.81
N HIS A 287 -14.02 -28.42 5.38
CA HIS A 287 -13.64 -28.49 6.79
C HIS A 287 -12.14 -28.37 6.93
N LEU A 288 -11.67 -27.41 7.72
CA LEU A 288 -10.26 -27.18 8.01
C LEU A 288 -9.98 -27.54 9.47
N ALA A 289 -9.01 -28.43 9.67
CA ALA A 289 -8.50 -28.78 10.99
C ALA A 289 -7.53 -27.71 11.48
N ILE A 290 -7.90 -27.03 12.57
CA ILE A 290 -7.17 -25.89 13.13
C ILE A 290 -6.42 -26.34 14.39
N ARG A 291 -5.09 -26.12 14.38
CA ARG A 291 -4.21 -26.38 15.54
C ARG A 291 -4.13 -25.18 16.47
N ASP A 292 -3.73 -25.45 17.72
CA ASP A 292 -3.37 -24.43 18.71
C ASP A 292 -4.43 -23.33 18.91
N ALA A 293 -5.71 -23.66 18.73
CA ALA A 293 -6.85 -22.78 18.94
C ALA A 293 -7.76 -23.35 20.05
N PRO A 294 -7.30 -23.39 21.31
CA PRO A 294 -8.12 -23.90 22.41
C PRO A 294 -9.35 -23.02 22.59
N THR A 295 -10.46 -23.62 23.04
CA THR A 295 -11.80 -23.00 23.12
C THR A 295 -11.87 -21.72 23.97
N GLY A 296 -10.87 -21.49 24.83
CA GLY A 296 -10.77 -20.29 25.67
C GLY A 296 -9.80 -19.21 25.18
N SER A 297 -9.13 -19.40 24.03
CA SER A 297 -8.22 -18.38 23.49
C SER A 297 -8.98 -17.18 22.94
N ALA A 298 -8.35 -16.00 22.93
CA ALA A 298 -8.93 -14.78 22.34
C ALA A 298 -9.31 -14.99 20.86
N ALA A 299 -8.52 -15.78 20.11
CA ALA A 299 -8.82 -16.14 18.73
C ALA A 299 -10.06 -17.03 18.61
N ALA A 300 -10.21 -18.05 19.47
CA ALA A 300 -11.40 -18.90 19.47
C ALA A 300 -12.67 -18.12 19.86
N GLN A 301 -12.56 -17.17 20.80
CA GLN A 301 -13.67 -16.28 21.17
C GLN A 301 -14.08 -15.37 20.00
N ALA A 302 -13.12 -14.80 19.28
CA ALA A 302 -13.41 -13.96 18.10
C ALA A 302 -14.12 -14.73 16.98
N LEU A 303 -13.90 -16.04 16.91
CA LEU A 303 -14.48 -16.95 15.90
C LEU A 303 -15.74 -17.69 16.39
N HIS A 304 -16.18 -17.52 17.63
CA HIS A 304 -17.29 -18.31 18.20
C HIS A 304 -18.60 -18.17 17.41
N ASP A 305 -18.97 -16.92 17.08
CA ASP A 305 -20.18 -16.57 16.33
C ASP A 305 -19.92 -16.42 14.83
N LEU A 306 -19.00 -17.23 14.28
CA LEU A 306 -18.69 -17.20 12.86
C LEU A 306 -19.90 -17.63 12.03
N ASP A 307 -20.15 -16.90 10.95
CA ASP A 307 -21.26 -17.10 10.04
C ASP A 307 -20.85 -16.90 8.56
N ALA A 308 -21.81 -17.08 7.63
CA ALA A 308 -21.56 -16.84 6.21
C ALA A 308 -21.18 -15.38 5.91
N THR A 309 -21.65 -14.40 6.69
CA THR A 309 -21.40 -12.98 6.42
C THR A 309 -19.94 -12.60 6.61
N SER A 310 -19.20 -13.40 7.37
CA SER A 310 -17.75 -13.26 7.58
C SER A 310 -16.91 -13.57 6.33
N PHE A 311 -17.53 -14.11 5.28
CA PHE A 311 -16.90 -14.40 4.00
C PHE A 311 -17.68 -13.74 2.86
N LYS A 312 -17.02 -12.88 2.09
CA LYS A 312 -17.63 -12.17 0.97
C LYS A 312 -16.99 -12.59 -0.34
N LEU A 313 -17.83 -13.06 -1.27
CA LEU A 313 -17.44 -13.36 -2.65
C LEU A 313 -17.45 -12.09 -3.50
N PHE A 314 -16.78 -12.16 -4.66
CA PHE A 314 -16.80 -11.13 -5.70
C PHE A 314 -16.32 -9.76 -5.19
N CYS A 315 -15.29 -9.77 -4.35
CA CYS A 315 -14.71 -8.56 -3.77
C CYS A 315 -13.35 -8.25 -4.40
N THR A 316 -13.03 -6.96 -4.52
CA THR A 316 -11.71 -6.49 -4.95
C THR A 316 -11.36 -5.19 -4.23
N PRO A 317 -10.12 -4.98 -3.80
CA PRO A 317 -9.66 -3.66 -3.41
C PRO A 317 -9.75 -2.71 -4.61
N VAL A 318 -10.20 -1.50 -4.34
CA VAL A 318 -10.28 -0.42 -5.32
C VAL A 318 -9.43 0.75 -4.86
N VAL A 319 -8.71 1.37 -5.80
CA VAL A 319 -7.81 2.48 -5.54
C VAL A 319 -8.22 3.70 -6.35
N ASN A 320 -8.19 4.89 -5.73
CA ASN A 320 -8.52 6.15 -6.40
C ASN A 320 -7.34 6.67 -7.23
N LEU A 321 -7.01 5.92 -8.29
CA LEU A 321 -5.99 6.25 -9.28
C LEU A 321 -6.53 5.90 -10.68
N PHE A 322 -6.31 6.80 -11.63
CA PHE A 322 -6.71 6.59 -13.02
C PHE A 322 -5.86 7.45 -13.95
N LYS A 323 -5.69 7.01 -15.18
CA LYS A 323 -4.96 7.76 -16.21
C LYS A 323 -5.79 8.93 -16.70
N ARG A 324 -5.14 10.09 -16.86
CA ARG A 324 -5.76 11.31 -17.38
C ARG A 324 -4.70 12.15 -18.09
N ASP A 325 -5.12 12.92 -19.07
CA ASP A 325 -4.25 13.92 -19.69
C ASP A 325 -4.25 15.19 -18.84
N ALA A 326 -3.15 15.92 -18.82
CA ALA A 326 -3.11 17.27 -18.28
C ALA A 326 -3.59 18.29 -19.33
N THR A 327 -4.14 19.40 -18.85
CA THR A 327 -4.45 20.55 -19.70
C THR A 327 -3.17 21.01 -20.41
N PRO A 328 -3.17 21.14 -21.74
CA PRO A 328 -1.97 21.50 -22.49
C PRO A 328 -1.31 22.78 -21.99
N ILE A 329 0.00 22.72 -21.78
CA ILE A 329 0.79 23.82 -21.24
C ILE A 329 1.38 24.61 -22.41
N GLN A 330 1.00 25.88 -22.53
CA GLN A 330 1.61 26.81 -23.48
C GLN A 330 2.87 27.42 -22.86
N LEU A 331 4.01 27.24 -23.53
CA LEU A 331 5.30 27.75 -23.12
C LEU A 331 5.38 29.26 -23.39
N THR A 332 5.53 30.03 -22.30
CA THR A 332 5.85 31.45 -22.34
C THR A 332 7.37 31.63 -22.27
N THR A 333 7.88 32.77 -22.74
CA THR A 333 9.33 33.07 -22.68
C THR A 333 9.81 33.48 -21.29
N THR A 334 8.89 33.76 -20.37
CA THR A 334 9.19 34.34 -19.04
C THR A 334 9.16 33.29 -17.93
N ASP A 335 8.25 32.31 -18.03
CA ASP A 335 8.04 31.34 -16.97
C ASP A 335 9.03 30.17 -17.08
N GLN A 336 9.64 29.81 -15.96
CA GLN A 336 10.60 28.70 -15.89
C GLN A 336 9.95 27.37 -15.45
N ALA A 337 8.77 27.45 -14.85
CA ALA A 337 8.03 26.31 -14.33
C ALA A 337 6.54 26.51 -14.56
N HIS A 338 5.84 25.45 -14.93
CA HIS A 338 4.44 25.48 -15.34
C HIS A 338 3.61 24.50 -14.52
N PRO A 339 2.41 24.87 -14.04
CA PRO A 339 1.57 23.95 -13.29
C PRO A 339 1.03 22.83 -14.17
N VAL A 340 1.10 21.60 -13.66
CA VAL A 340 0.49 20.42 -14.27
C VAL A 340 -0.89 20.23 -13.66
N THR A 341 -1.93 20.51 -14.43
CA THR A 341 -3.32 20.36 -14.00
C THR A 341 -3.98 19.24 -14.81
N PRO A 342 -4.40 18.12 -14.20
CA PRO A 342 -5.14 17.08 -14.92
C PRO A 342 -6.46 17.64 -15.46
N GLU A 343 -6.88 17.19 -16.64
CA GLU A 343 -8.21 17.51 -17.17
C GLU A 343 -9.29 17.00 -16.21
N PRO A 344 -10.20 17.86 -15.74
CA PRO A 344 -11.21 17.48 -14.77
C PRO A 344 -12.16 16.42 -15.36
N LEU A 345 -12.86 15.72 -14.46
CA LEU A 345 -14.02 14.91 -14.84
C LEU A 345 -15.21 15.82 -15.22
N GLU A 346 -16.26 15.26 -15.80
CA GLU A 346 -17.39 16.00 -16.45
C GLU A 346 -18.00 17.16 -15.63
N THR A 347 -17.88 17.13 -14.31
CA THR A 347 -18.44 18.11 -13.36
C THR A 347 -17.42 19.15 -12.87
N GLY A 348 -16.23 19.27 -13.50
CA GLY A 348 -15.27 20.34 -13.22
C GLY A 348 -14.56 20.24 -11.86
N THR A 349 -14.65 19.08 -11.18
CA THR A 349 -13.97 18.87 -9.90
C THR A 349 -12.45 18.79 -10.14
N PRO A 350 -11.63 19.56 -9.40
CA PRO A 350 -10.18 19.56 -9.57
C PRO A 350 -9.60 18.20 -9.16
N LEU A 351 -8.63 17.73 -9.95
CA LEU A 351 -7.87 16.51 -9.71
C LEU A 351 -6.46 16.85 -9.24
N ASP A 352 -5.85 15.98 -8.44
CA ASP A 352 -4.45 16.08 -8.03
C ASP A 352 -3.60 15.12 -8.85
N VAL A 353 -2.33 15.48 -9.09
CA VAL A 353 -1.37 14.65 -9.83
C VAL A 353 -0.74 13.66 -8.86
N TYR A 354 -0.89 12.37 -9.16
CA TYR A 354 -0.19 11.29 -8.45
C TYR A 354 1.21 11.06 -9.02
N SER A 355 1.30 10.85 -10.33
CA SER A 355 2.56 10.68 -11.08
C SER A 355 2.45 11.30 -12.47
N ILE A 356 3.59 11.74 -13.00
CA ILE A 356 3.75 12.06 -14.42
C ILE A 356 4.22 10.79 -15.12
N ASP A 357 3.45 10.33 -16.09
CA ASP A 357 3.70 9.09 -16.82
C ASP A 357 4.53 9.36 -18.08
N ALA A 358 4.22 10.45 -18.80
CA ALA A 358 4.96 10.89 -19.98
C ALA A 358 4.84 12.40 -20.22
N VAL A 359 5.83 12.98 -20.90
CA VAL A 359 5.86 14.40 -21.29
C VAL A 359 6.21 14.48 -22.78
N HIS A 360 5.43 15.25 -23.53
CA HIS A 360 5.55 15.37 -24.98
C HIS A 360 5.62 16.83 -25.42
N LEU A 361 6.46 17.11 -26.42
CA LEU A 361 6.52 18.39 -27.11
C LEU A 361 5.75 18.32 -28.43
N GLY A 362 4.90 19.33 -28.67
CA GLY A 362 4.08 19.47 -29.88
C GLY A 362 2.60 19.15 -29.66
N ASP A 363 1.77 19.57 -30.61
CA ASP A 363 0.31 19.49 -30.49
C ASP A 363 -0.21 18.05 -30.62
N ARG A 364 -1.20 17.70 -29.80
CA ARG A 364 -1.97 16.47 -29.96
C ARG A 364 -2.88 16.56 -31.19
N THR A 365 -2.54 15.86 -32.27
CA THR A 365 -3.41 15.73 -33.46
C THR A 365 -4.67 14.91 -33.16
N GLN A 366 -5.81 15.27 -33.77
CA GLN A 366 -7.10 14.57 -33.63
C GLN A 366 -7.02 13.04 -33.88
N SER A 367 -6.08 12.58 -34.70
CA SER A 367 -5.86 11.15 -34.98
C SER A 367 -5.31 10.34 -33.79
N GLU A 368 -4.81 10.97 -32.73
CA GLU A 368 -4.34 10.27 -31.51
C GLU A 368 -5.44 10.13 -30.46
N LEU A 369 -6.51 10.93 -30.53
CA LEU A 369 -7.71 10.80 -29.68
C LEU A 369 -8.55 9.57 -30.06
N GLU A 370 -8.47 9.14 -31.32
CA GLU A 370 -9.12 7.95 -31.84
C GLU A 370 -8.08 6.83 -31.99
N LYS A 371 -7.97 5.95 -30.98
CA LYS A 371 -7.03 4.81 -30.99
C LYS A 371 -7.09 4.02 -32.31
N GLY A 372 -5.95 3.87 -33.01
CA GLY A 372 -5.64 2.60 -33.68
C GLY A 372 -5.13 2.57 -35.12
N THR A 373 -4.96 3.67 -35.85
CA THR A 373 -4.46 3.60 -37.24
C THR A 373 -3.20 4.43 -37.47
N PRO A 374 -2.06 3.81 -37.84
CA PRO A 374 -0.89 4.56 -38.28
C PRO A 374 -1.12 5.01 -39.72
N SER A 375 -1.64 6.23 -39.90
CA SER A 375 -1.61 6.91 -41.20
C SER A 375 -0.33 7.75 -41.31
N SER A 376 0.29 7.69 -42.48
CA SER A 376 1.58 8.32 -42.76
C SER A 376 1.48 9.84 -42.87
N ALA A 377 2.55 10.51 -42.42
CA ALA A 377 2.81 11.95 -42.41
C ALA A 377 2.08 12.79 -41.33
N VAL A 378 2.44 12.56 -40.07
CA VAL A 378 2.04 13.41 -38.92
C VAL A 378 3.30 13.86 -38.17
N ALA A 379 3.38 15.13 -37.79
CA ALA A 379 4.47 15.67 -36.99
C ALA A 379 4.57 14.86 -35.68
N SER A 380 5.60 14.03 -35.55
CA SER A 380 5.74 13.13 -34.42
C SER A 380 5.96 13.93 -33.13
N ARG A 381 5.05 13.79 -32.16
CA ARG A 381 5.24 14.33 -30.80
C ARG A 381 6.59 13.85 -30.27
N THR A 382 7.42 14.78 -29.84
CA THR A 382 8.76 14.43 -29.34
C THR A 382 8.66 14.12 -27.85
N THR A 383 8.92 12.88 -27.47
CA THR A 383 8.92 12.49 -26.05
C THR A 383 10.11 13.11 -25.34
N VAL A 384 9.83 13.85 -24.27
CA VAL A 384 10.84 14.44 -23.39
C VAL A 384 11.13 13.45 -22.28
N LEU A 385 12.41 13.13 -22.08
CA LEU A 385 12.83 12.20 -21.04
C LEU A 385 12.93 12.92 -19.69
N PRO A 386 12.65 12.24 -18.56
CA PRO A 386 12.92 12.81 -17.25
C PRO A 386 14.41 13.08 -17.10
N TYR A 387 14.76 14.18 -16.43
CA TYR A 387 16.16 14.58 -16.21
C TYR A 387 16.98 13.49 -15.50
N ARG A 388 16.32 12.61 -14.74
CA ARG A 388 16.98 11.55 -13.96
C ARG A 388 16.90 10.16 -14.59
N ALA A 389 16.39 10.03 -15.82
CA ALA A 389 16.62 8.81 -16.57
C ALA A 389 18.13 8.72 -16.84
N PHE A 390 18.79 7.67 -16.36
CA PHE A 390 20.22 7.35 -16.56
C PHE A 390 20.67 7.24 -18.05
N SER A 391 19.87 7.76 -18.98
CA SER A 391 20.06 7.83 -20.43
C SER A 391 20.97 8.98 -20.90
N HIS A 392 21.79 9.57 -20.01
CA HIS A 392 22.78 10.59 -20.39
C HIS A 392 23.94 10.06 -21.25
N GLY A 393 23.97 8.75 -21.52
CA GLY A 393 24.96 8.12 -22.40
C GLY A 393 24.77 8.37 -23.90
N ARG A 394 23.69 9.06 -24.32
CA ARG A 394 23.55 9.53 -25.71
C ARG A 394 24.44 10.75 -25.92
N LYS A 395 25.11 10.83 -27.08
CA LYS A 395 25.90 12.02 -27.46
C LYS A 395 25.03 13.26 -27.22
N PRO A 396 25.52 14.26 -26.45
CA PRO A 396 24.76 15.44 -26.12
C PRO A 396 24.53 16.24 -27.39
N ASP A 397 23.34 16.12 -27.96
CA ASP A 397 22.87 17.16 -28.86
C ASP A 397 22.37 18.30 -27.95
N SER A 398 22.89 19.51 -28.13
CA SER A 398 22.56 20.67 -27.28
C SER A 398 21.09 21.08 -27.34
N ALA A 399 20.31 20.43 -28.22
CA ALA A 399 18.87 20.59 -28.39
C ALA A 399 18.03 19.63 -27.54
N VAL A 400 18.63 18.70 -26.78
CA VAL A 400 17.88 17.74 -25.94
C VAL A 400 17.40 18.44 -24.67
N ALA A 401 16.08 18.60 -24.55
CA ALA A 401 15.42 19.01 -23.31
C ALA A 401 15.06 17.77 -22.47
N TYR A 402 15.12 17.95 -21.16
CA TYR A 402 14.64 17.02 -20.16
C TYR A 402 13.58 17.70 -19.31
N TRP A 403 12.74 16.93 -18.62
CA TRP A 403 11.78 17.48 -17.67
C TRP A 403 12.15 17.13 -16.23
N THR A 404 11.85 18.06 -15.33
CA THR A 404 11.85 17.86 -13.88
C THR A 404 10.50 18.32 -13.34
N ALA A 405 10.05 17.71 -12.25
CA ALA A 405 8.82 18.08 -11.58
C ALA A 405 9.08 18.27 -10.09
N PHE A 406 8.43 19.27 -9.49
CA PHE A 406 8.53 19.56 -8.06
C PHE A 406 7.25 20.23 -7.59
N ARG A 407 6.93 20.11 -6.30
CA ARG A 407 5.76 20.81 -5.73
C ARG A 407 6.14 22.23 -5.34
N ASP A 408 5.25 23.18 -5.60
CA ASP A 408 5.50 24.59 -5.31
C ASP A 408 5.75 24.82 -3.80
N PRO A 409 6.99 25.21 -3.40
CA PRO A 409 7.32 25.43 -1.99
C PRO A 409 6.68 26.71 -1.42
N HIS A 410 6.17 27.60 -2.26
CA HIS A 410 5.58 28.88 -1.88
C HIS A 410 4.04 28.87 -1.91
N ALA A 411 3.42 27.73 -2.24
CA ALA A 411 1.98 27.58 -2.19
C ALA A 411 1.46 27.88 -0.77
N ALA A 412 0.39 28.68 -0.69
CA ALA A 412 -0.18 29.10 0.59
C ALA A 412 -0.62 27.90 1.42
N ALA A 413 -0.19 27.84 2.69
CA ALA A 413 -0.67 26.87 3.67
C ALA A 413 -2.17 27.12 3.94
N GLY A 414 -3.04 26.50 3.17
CA GLY A 414 -4.49 26.69 3.27
C GLY A 414 -5.28 26.27 2.03
N SER A 415 -4.68 26.31 0.84
CA SER A 415 -5.23 25.58 -0.31
C SER A 415 -4.90 24.09 -0.15
N GLY A 416 -5.67 23.21 -0.78
CA GLY A 416 -5.25 21.81 -0.99
C GLY A 416 -3.80 21.74 -1.49
N ARG A 417 -3.17 20.57 -1.30
CA ARG A 417 -1.76 20.26 -1.61
C ARG A 417 -1.12 21.15 -2.66
N ALA A 418 0.12 21.57 -2.40
CA ALA A 418 0.91 22.38 -3.31
C ALA A 418 0.88 21.81 -4.75
N PRO A 419 0.59 22.68 -5.75
CA PRO A 419 0.50 22.25 -7.15
C PRO A 419 1.83 21.67 -7.61
N LEU A 420 1.74 20.65 -8.48
CA LEU A 420 2.91 20.08 -9.12
C LEU A 420 3.31 20.99 -10.29
N LEU A 421 4.54 21.48 -10.27
CA LEU A 421 5.13 22.27 -11.33
C LEU A 421 6.05 21.39 -12.18
N LEU A 422 6.07 21.62 -13.48
CA LEU A 422 6.96 21.01 -14.46
C LEU A 422 7.89 22.08 -15.04
N SER A 423 9.17 21.75 -15.13
CA SER A 423 10.18 22.61 -15.75
C SER A 423 10.99 21.83 -16.78
N LEU A 424 11.34 22.48 -17.88
CA LEU A 424 12.22 21.94 -18.92
C LEU A 424 13.66 22.41 -18.68
N VAL A 425 14.58 21.47 -18.60
CA VAL A 425 15.99 21.70 -18.31
C VAL A 425 16.90 21.05 -19.35
N GLY A 426 18.03 21.69 -19.66
CA GLY A 426 19.09 21.11 -20.46
C GLY A 426 19.97 20.18 -19.61
N LEU A 427 20.98 19.57 -20.24
CA LEU A 427 21.91 18.65 -19.56
C LEU A 427 22.64 19.32 -18.38
N GLU A 428 23.00 20.60 -18.52
CA GLU A 428 23.66 21.42 -17.50
C GLU A 428 22.72 21.91 -16.39
N GLY A 429 21.42 21.56 -16.44
CA GLY A 429 20.42 22.00 -15.46
C GLY A 429 19.84 23.40 -15.71
N ASN A 430 20.35 24.13 -16.70
CA ASN A 430 19.79 25.42 -17.12
C ASN A 430 18.43 25.24 -17.82
N THR A 431 17.54 26.23 -17.75
CA THR A 431 16.24 26.20 -18.43
C THR A 431 16.42 25.94 -19.92
N ALA A 432 15.79 24.88 -20.43
CA ALA A 432 15.80 24.54 -21.85
C ALA A 432 14.78 25.37 -22.62
N ARG A 433 15.22 26.05 -23.67
CA ARG A 433 14.34 26.76 -24.60
C ARG A 433 14.06 25.88 -25.81
N VAL A 434 12.87 25.30 -25.84
CA VAL A 434 12.39 24.49 -26.97
C VAL A 434 11.63 25.36 -27.96
N LYS A 435 11.70 24.99 -29.25
CA LYS A 435 11.04 25.73 -30.34
C LYS A 435 9.54 25.45 -30.47
N HIS A 436 9.04 24.43 -29.78
CA HIS A 436 7.62 24.06 -29.76
C HIS A 436 6.89 24.89 -28.71
N PRO A 437 5.67 25.40 -29.00
CA PRO A 437 4.92 26.24 -28.07
C PRO A 437 4.16 25.44 -27.00
N GLN A 438 3.91 24.15 -27.20
CA GLN A 438 3.03 23.35 -26.34
C GLN A 438 3.73 22.14 -25.74
N ILE A 439 3.47 21.90 -24.45
CA ILE A 439 3.79 20.66 -23.72
C ILE A 439 2.47 19.97 -23.38
N ASP A 440 2.39 18.69 -23.73
CA ASP A 440 1.35 17.80 -23.23
C ASP A 440 1.94 16.85 -22.20
N VAL A 441 1.16 16.52 -21.17
CA VAL A 441 1.60 15.67 -20.07
C VAL A 441 0.55 14.60 -19.81
N ASP A 442 0.97 13.35 -19.83
CA ASP A 442 0.14 12.23 -19.44
C ASP A 442 0.37 11.99 -17.94
N VAL A 443 -0.70 11.92 -17.15
CA VAL A 443 -0.63 11.78 -15.70
C VAL A 443 -1.48 10.62 -15.19
N THR A 444 -1.03 10.01 -14.10
CA THR A 444 -1.95 9.30 -13.21
C THR A 444 -2.50 10.32 -12.22
N ALA A 445 -3.82 10.45 -12.16
CA ALA A 445 -4.55 11.42 -11.35
C ALA A 445 -5.28 10.76 -10.19
N THR A 446 -5.64 11.58 -9.19
CA THR A 446 -6.45 11.19 -8.02
C THR A 446 -7.46 12.30 -7.70
N ASN A 447 -8.59 11.92 -7.07
CA ASN A 447 -9.62 12.86 -6.61
C ASN A 447 -9.28 13.49 -5.24
N GLY A 448 -8.08 13.26 -4.70
CA GLY A 448 -7.66 13.80 -3.41
C GLY A 448 -8.56 13.28 -2.28
N ASP A 449 -9.10 14.19 -1.46
CA ASP A 449 -9.88 13.84 -0.26
C ASP A 449 -11.36 13.57 -0.53
N LEU A 450 -11.83 13.79 -1.77
CA LEU A 450 -13.24 13.57 -2.16
C LEU A 450 -13.72 12.12 -1.91
N PRO A 451 -12.96 11.06 -2.27
CA PRO A 451 -13.39 9.67 -2.10
C PRO A 451 -13.81 9.35 -0.66
N SER A 452 -13.09 9.87 0.33
CA SER A 452 -13.33 9.59 1.75
C SER A 452 -14.61 10.24 2.29
N ARG A 453 -15.21 11.16 1.53
CA ARG A 453 -16.46 11.86 1.86
C ARG A 453 -17.67 11.25 1.15
N LEU A 454 -17.47 10.24 0.32
CA LEU A 454 -18.57 9.59 -0.40
C LEU A 454 -19.51 8.87 0.59
N PRO A 455 -20.84 8.96 0.37
CA PRO A 455 -21.76 8.03 1.00
C PRO A 455 -21.49 6.61 0.46
N ILE A 456 -21.61 5.61 1.32
CA ILE A 456 -21.45 4.19 0.97
C ILE A 456 -22.67 3.40 1.43
N GLY A 457 -22.93 2.26 0.79
CA GLY A 457 -24.01 1.35 1.13
C GLY A 457 -25.36 1.72 0.52
N ALA A 458 -25.37 2.39 -0.64
CA ALA A 458 -26.60 2.64 -1.39
C ALA A 458 -27.29 1.30 -1.78
N PRO A 459 -28.64 1.24 -1.74
CA PRO A 459 -29.37 0.01 -2.07
C PRO A 459 -29.16 -0.42 -3.52
N ASP A 460 -29.08 0.55 -4.44
CA ASP A 460 -28.93 0.28 -5.87
C ASP A 460 -27.48 -0.01 -6.23
N SER A 461 -26.58 0.97 -6.13
CA SER A 461 -25.15 0.78 -6.40
C SER A 461 -24.35 2.00 -5.90
N ASP A 462 -23.18 1.79 -5.31
CA ASP A 462 -22.26 2.88 -4.95
C ASP A 462 -21.36 3.25 -6.14
N LEU A 463 -20.93 2.24 -6.89
CA LEU A 463 -20.06 2.37 -8.07
C LEU A 463 -20.73 1.78 -9.31
N VAL A 464 -20.34 2.25 -10.50
CA VAL A 464 -20.81 1.75 -11.79
C VAL A 464 -19.62 1.54 -12.72
N HIS A 465 -19.69 0.50 -13.54
CA HIS A 465 -18.69 0.25 -14.56
C HIS A 465 -19.01 1.04 -15.84
N GLU A 466 -18.04 1.79 -16.35
CA GLU A 466 -18.15 2.64 -17.55
C GLU A 466 -18.46 1.81 -18.82
N GLY A 467 -18.01 0.55 -18.88
CA GLY A 467 -18.36 -0.38 -19.94
C GLY A 467 -19.72 -1.01 -19.63
N ALA A 468 -20.73 -0.80 -20.47
CA ALA A 468 -22.05 -1.43 -20.37
C ALA A 468 -22.05 -2.98 -20.51
N ALA A 469 -20.91 -3.64 -20.34
CA ALA A 469 -20.73 -5.07 -20.49
C ALA A 469 -21.53 -5.88 -19.46
N LEU A 470 -21.72 -5.37 -18.23
CA LEU A 470 -22.62 -5.97 -17.22
C LEU A 470 -23.22 -4.92 -16.29
N ALA A 471 -24.56 -4.87 -16.24
CA ALA A 471 -25.32 -4.13 -15.24
C ALA A 471 -25.37 -4.94 -13.92
N CYS A 472 -24.27 -4.93 -13.16
CA CYS A 472 -24.22 -5.50 -11.81
C CYS A 472 -24.05 -4.38 -10.77
N PRO A 473 -24.82 -4.38 -9.68
CA PRO A 473 -24.58 -3.50 -8.54
C PRO A 473 -23.17 -3.70 -7.96
N ILE A 474 -22.51 -2.61 -7.64
CA ILE A 474 -21.19 -2.58 -7.00
C ILE A 474 -21.30 -1.72 -5.74
N ARG A 475 -21.04 -2.33 -4.58
CA ARG A 475 -21.14 -1.68 -3.26
C ARG A 475 -19.77 -1.57 -2.60
N LEU A 476 -19.54 -0.49 -1.88
CA LEU A 476 -18.34 -0.31 -1.07
C LEU A 476 -18.58 -0.94 0.31
N LEU A 477 -17.77 -1.95 0.67
CA LEU A 477 -17.83 -2.62 1.97
C LEU A 477 -17.16 -1.80 3.07
N THR A 478 -16.12 -1.05 2.70
CA THR A 478 -15.38 -0.17 3.61
C THR A 478 -15.41 1.26 3.09
N ARG A 479 -15.42 2.22 4.02
CA ARG A 479 -15.36 3.64 3.65
C ARG A 479 -13.98 3.92 3.05
N PRO A 480 -13.89 4.63 1.90
CA PRO A 480 -12.60 4.97 1.32
C PRO A 480 -11.69 5.68 2.32
N THR A 481 -10.45 5.20 2.43
CA THR A 481 -9.46 5.76 3.34
C THR A 481 -9.16 7.22 3.02
N LEU A 482 -8.71 7.98 4.02
CA LEU A 482 -8.18 9.33 3.79
C LEU A 482 -6.81 9.20 3.12
N PRO A 483 -6.55 9.93 2.03
CA PRO A 483 -5.22 10.00 1.44
C PRO A 483 -4.20 10.45 2.48
N ASN A 484 -3.03 9.81 2.53
CA ASN A 484 -2.01 10.13 3.52
C ASN A 484 -0.62 10.23 2.91
N VAL A 485 0.23 11.04 3.52
CA VAL A 485 1.62 11.25 3.12
C VAL A 485 2.52 10.66 4.19
N LEU A 486 3.56 9.93 3.78
CA LEU A 486 4.55 9.40 4.70
C LEU A 486 5.40 10.54 5.32
N PRO A 487 6.01 10.33 6.49
CA PRO A 487 6.81 11.35 7.15
C PRO A 487 7.97 11.88 6.28
N ARG A 488 8.06 13.21 6.12
CA ARG A 488 9.13 13.89 5.34
C ARG A 488 10.04 14.82 6.16
N GLY A 489 9.52 15.52 7.17
CA GLY A 489 10.35 16.45 7.97
C GLY A 489 11.18 15.76 9.07
N HIS A 490 12.03 16.55 9.76
CA HIS A 490 12.88 16.10 10.88
C HIS A 490 13.80 14.92 10.48
N ASP A 491 14.61 15.12 9.45
CA ASP A 491 15.56 14.12 8.89
C ASP A 491 14.91 12.78 8.48
N ALA A 492 13.58 12.73 8.31
CA ALA A 492 12.90 11.49 7.96
C ALA A 492 13.40 10.93 6.62
N LEU A 493 13.58 11.80 5.62
CA LEU A 493 14.09 11.40 4.30
C LEU A 493 15.49 10.81 4.39
N TRP A 494 16.39 11.42 5.18
CA TRP A 494 17.73 10.89 5.41
C TRP A 494 17.72 9.53 6.10
N ARG A 495 16.83 9.35 7.08
CA ARG A 495 16.65 8.05 7.76
C ARG A 495 16.12 6.97 6.82
N VAL A 496 15.26 7.32 5.87
CA VAL A 496 14.82 6.39 4.81
C VAL A 496 15.99 6.00 3.92
N VAL A 497 16.77 6.99 3.44
CA VAL A 497 17.97 6.73 2.61
C VAL A 497 18.97 5.83 3.35
N ALA A 498 19.25 6.11 4.63
CA ALA A 498 20.10 5.24 5.46
C ALA A 498 19.52 3.82 5.61
N GLY A 499 18.19 3.74 5.71
CA GLY A 499 17.42 2.50 5.75
C GLY A 499 17.46 1.65 4.48
N MET A 500 17.84 2.23 3.34
CA MET A 500 18.01 1.52 2.07
C MET A 500 19.39 0.86 1.93
N SER A 501 20.28 1.02 2.91
CA SER A 501 21.57 0.31 2.94
C SER A 501 21.38 -1.21 3.17
N LEU A 502 22.42 -2.01 2.93
CA LEU A 502 22.34 -3.48 3.00
C LEU A 502 22.08 -4.01 4.42
N HIS A 503 22.54 -3.29 5.45
CA HIS A 503 22.35 -3.63 6.87
C HIS A 503 21.98 -2.36 7.63
N PRO A 504 20.73 -1.89 7.49
CA PRO A 504 20.34 -0.58 7.99
C PRO A 504 20.27 -0.50 9.52
N PHE A 505 20.14 -1.64 10.19
CA PHE A 505 20.09 -1.72 11.64
C PHE A 505 20.71 -3.03 12.14
N ASP A 506 21.16 -3.03 13.39
CA ASP A 506 21.65 -4.23 14.03
C ASP A 506 20.48 -5.18 14.37
N LEU A 507 20.65 -6.48 14.14
CA LEU A 507 19.62 -7.50 14.42
C LEU A 507 19.63 -7.97 15.88
N THR A 508 20.12 -7.13 16.78
CA THR A 508 20.15 -7.40 18.23
C THR A 508 19.18 -6.48 18.96
N GLN A 509 19.04 -6.70 20.27
CA GLN A 509 18.23 -5.84 21.14
C GLN A 509 18.66 -4.36 21.08
N THR A 510 19.93 -4.08 20.78
CA THR A 510 20.43 -2.70 20.66
C THR A 510 19.88 -1.98 19.41
N GLY A 511 19.62 -2.72 18.33
CA GLY A 511 19.06 -2.19 17.08
C GLY A 511 17.53 -2.14 17.05
N LEU A 512 16.85 -2.70 18.06
CA LEU A 512 15.38 -2.75 18.11
C LEU A 512 14.72 -1.37 17.94
N LYS A 513 15.25 -0.33 18.60
CA LYS A 513 14.70 1.03 18.49
C LYS A 513 14.80 1.55 17.05
N ALA A 514 15.97 1.43 16.43
CA ALA A 514 16.20 1.85 15.06
C ALA A 514 15.28 1.10 14.07
N PHE A 515 15.08 -0.20 14.30
CA PHE A 515 14.15 -1.00 13.50
C PHE A 515 12.70 -0.54 13.63
N LYS A 516 12.20 -0.32 14.86
CA LYS A 516 10.84 0.21 15.08
C LYS A 516 10.67 1.60 14.45
N ASP A 517 11.67 2.47 14.59
CA ASP A 517 11.64 3.81 14.01
C ASP A 517 11.65 3.76 12.48
N PHE A 518 12.38 2.82 11.87
CA PHE A 518 12.35 2.56 10.44
C PHE A 518 10.97 2.10 9.96
N LEU A 519 10.32 1.17 10.66
CA LEU A 519 8.96 0.74 10.32
C LEU A 519 7.96 1.90 10.42
N ARG A 520 8.10 2.77 11.43
CA ARG A 520 7.24 3.96 11.62
C ARG A 520 7.37 4.98 10.49
N LEU A 521 8.51 5.06 9.81
CA LEU A 521 8.67 5.90 8.62
C LEU A 521 7.78 5.41 7.46
N HIS A 522 7.47 4.11 7.40
CA HIS A 522 6.66 3.52 6.34
C HIS A 522 5.18 3.34 6.73
N ALA A 523 4.81 3.76 7.93
CA ALA A 523 3.46 3.64 8.46
C ALA A 523 2.76 5.01 8.50
N PRO A 524 1.57 5.15 7.91
CA PRO A 524 0.76 6.34 8.12
C PRO A 524 0.45 6.51 9.62
N ARG A 525 0.66 7.72 10.16
CA ARG A 525 0.45 7.99 11.60
C ARG A 525 -0.97 7.68 12.09
N ALA A 526 -1.95 7.79 11.20
CA ALA A 526 -3.35 7.49 11.49
C ALA A 526 -3.66 5.98 11.56
N SER A 527 -2.77 5.12 11.07
CA SER A 527 -2.99 3.66 11.04
C SER A 527 -2.72 3.03 12.41
N VAL A 528 -3.77 2.86 13.21
CA VAL A 528 -3.69 2.26 14.55
C VAL A 528 -3.16 0.83 14.50
N VAL A 529 -3.59 0.04 13.50
CA VAL A 529 -3.13 -1.35 13.33
C VAL A 529 -1.63 -1.38 13.07
N ALA A 530 -1.12 -0.52 12.18
CA ALA A 530 0.32 -0.45 11.91
C ALA A 530 1.12 -0.09 13.17
N GLN A 531 0.69 0.93 13.93
CA GLN A 531 1.37 1.33 15.16
C GLN A 531 1.36 0.19 16.20
N ARG A 532 0.22 -0.51 16.37
CA ARG A 532 0.13 -1.67 17.26
C ARG A 532 1.05 -2.81 16.83
N SER A 533 1.09 -3.15 15.53
CA SER A 533 2.00 -4.17 15.00
C SER A 533 3.47 -3.83 15.29
N ILE A 534 3.85 -2.56 15.14
CA ILE A 534 5.20 -2.09 15.46
C ILE A 534 5.44 -2.17 16.96
N ASP A 535 4.53 -1.64 17.77
CA ASP A 535 4.68 -1.60 19.23
C ASP A 535 4.77 -2.99 19.85
N ALA A 536 4.07 -3.97 19.29
CA ALA A 536 4.12 -5.38 19.68
C ALA A 536 5.52 -6.02 19.59
N ILE A 537 6.44 -5.45 18.79
CA ILE A 537 7.82 -5.95 18.70
C ILE A 537 8.57 -5.63 20.00
N ALA A 538 8.82 -6.67 20.79
CA ALA A 538 9.47 -6.58 22.10
C ALA A 538 10.97 -6.92 22.05
N GLY A 539 11.40 -7.71 21.07
CA GLY A 539 12.80 -8.11 20.94
C GLY A 539 13.21 -8.52 19.53
N LEU A 540 14.50 -8.36 19.26
CA LEU A 540 15.14 -8.72 18.00
C LEU A 540 16.45 -9.46 18.31
N ASP A 541 16.64 -10.62 17.69
CA ASP A 541 17.83 -11.45 17.83
C ASP A 541 18.10 -12.20 16.52
N TYR A 542 19.30 -12.77 16.37
CA TYR A 542 19.62 -13.62 15.23
C TYR A 542 20.63 -14.71 15.59
N GLN A 543 20.60 -15.82 14.86
CA GLN A 543 21.57 -16.89 15.01
C GLN A 543 22.02 -17.46 13.66
N PRO A 544 23.32 -17.75 13.48
CA PRO A 544 23.80 -18.51 12.33
C PRO A 544 23.26 -19.95 12.37
N ALA A 545 22.74 -20.43 11.25
CA ALA A 545 22.19 -21.76 11.14
C ALA A 545 22.66 -22.46 9.86
N ARG A 546 22.52 -23.79 9.82
CA ARG A 546 22.82 -24.63 8.67
C ARG A 546 21.62 -25.51 8.38
N LYS A 547 21.16 -25.51 7.13
CA LYS A 547 20.04 -26.32 6.69
C LYS A 547 20.36 -27.09 5.43
N TRP A 548 19.75 -28.26 5.33
CA TRP A 548 19.71 -29.05 4.11
C TRP A 548 18.66 -28.44 3.18
N ILE A 549 19.10 -27.76 2.12
CA ILE A 549 18.23 -27.05 1.19
C ILE A 549 18.55 -27.52 -0.23
N SER A 550 17.51 -27.74 -1.02
CA SER A 550 17.64 -27.91 -2.47
C SER A 550 17.60 -26.53 -3.11
N LEU A 551 18.75 -26.04 -3.60
CA LEU A 551 18.79 -24.86 -4.46
C LEU A 551 18.38 -25.30 -5.88
N ASP A 552 17.60 -24.47 -6.58
CA ASP A 552 16.96 -24.81 -7.87
C ASP A 552 17.93 -25.51 -8.84
N GLY A 553 17.67 -26.80 -9.11
CA GLY A 553 18.41 -27.62 -10.06
C GLY A 553 19.73 -28.24 -9.57
N GLN A 554 20.16 -28.01 -8.32
CA GLN A 554 21.36 -28.61 -7.73
C GLN A 554 21.03 -29.71 -6.72
N PHE A 555 21.99 -30.61 -6.48
CA PHE A 555 21.88 -31.58 -5.39
C PHE A 555 21.68 -30.85 -4.06
N PRO A 556 20.73 -31.30 -3.22
CA PRO A 556 20.50 -30.66 -1.95
C PRO A 556 21.77 -30.68 -1.12
N SER A 557 22.10 -29.53 -0.54
CA SER A 557 23.40 -29.24 0.07
C SER A 557 23.20 -28.57 1.43
N PHE A 558 24.24 -28.62 2.27
CA PHE A 558 24.26 -27.83 3.50
C PHE A 558 24.54 -26.37 3.18
N VAL A 559 23.49 -25.57 3.23
CA VAL A 559 23.57 -24.12 3.05
C VAL A 559 23.69 -23.48 4.43
N ARG A 560 24.64 -22.54 4.59
CA ARG A 560 24.70 -21.67 5.77
C ARG A 560 23.69 -20.54 5.59
N GLY A 561 23.06 -20.12 6.68
CA GLY A 561 22.10 -19.03 6.66
C GLY A 561 21.96 -18.35 8.01
N VAL A 562 21.04 -17.42 8.07
CA VAL A 562 20.72 -16.65 9.28
C VAL A 562 19.27 -16.88 9.64
N GLU A 563 19.03 -17.33 10.88
CA GLU A 563 17.69 -17.33 11.47
C GLU A 563 17.52 -16.03 12.25
N ILE A 564 16.53 -15.22 11.87
CA ILE A 564 16.20 -13.95 12.51
C ILE A 564 15.01 -14.19 13.42
N ILE A 565 15.14 -13.81 14.69
CA ILE A 565 14.18 -14.09 15.74
C ILE A 565 13.54 -12.77 16.15
N VAL A 566 12.23 -12.66 15.91
CA VAL A 566 11.43 -11.51 16.33
C VAL A 566 10.53 -11.94 17.48
N SER A 567 10.68 -11.29 18.62
CA SER A 567 9.85 -11.55 19.81
C SER A 567 8.68 -10.56 19.84
N LEU A 568 7.46 -11.08 19.85
CA LEU A 568 6.22 -10.29 19.85
C LEU A 568 5.46 -10.44 21.16
N ASP A 569 4.89 -9.35 21.64
CA ASP A 569 3.93 -9.35 22.74
C ASP A 569 2.54 -9.76 22.23
N GLU A 570 2.13 -10.99 22.54
CA GLU A 570 0.84 -11.56 22.13
C GLU A 570 -0.37 -10.73 22.60
N SER A 571 -0.27 -10.01 23.72
CA SER A 571 -1.35 -9.17 24.22
C SER A 571 -1.74 -8.03 23.27
N MET A 572 -0.79 -7.61 22.43
CA MET A 572 -0.95 -6.52 21.45
C MET A 572 -1.37 -7.02 20.06
N LEU A 573 -1.39 -8.34 19.83
CA LEU A 573 -1.62 -8.94 18.51
C LEU A 573 -3.10 -9.20 18.18
N ARG A 574 -4.04 -8.88 19.08
CA ARG A 574 -5.48 -9.19 18.89
C ARG A 574 -6.03 -8.75 17.53
N ASP A 575 -5.62 -7.58 17.04
CA ASP A 575 -6.11 -6.98 15.80
C ASP A 575 -5.11 -7.09 14.63
N VAL A 576 -3.99 -7.77 14.86
CA VAL A 576 -2.87 -7.90 13.91
C VAL A 576 -2.93 -9.28 13.29
N THR A 577 -3.02 -9.36 11.97
CA THR A 577 -2.89 -10.64 11.27
C THR A 577 -1.43 -11.06 11.33
N LEU A 578 -1.12 -12.05 12.18
CA LEU A 578 0.26 -12.49 12.38
C LEU A 578 0.87 -13.04 11.10
N HIS A 579 0.08 -13.72 10.27
CA HIS A 579 0.55 -14.24 8.98
C HIS A 579 1.09 -13.13 8.09
N LEU A 580 0.29 -12.09 7.87
CA LEU A 580 0.66 -10.95 7.03
C LEU A 580 1.92 -10.28 7.58
N PHE A 581 1.93 -10.00 8.89
CA PHE A 581 3.06 -9.32 9.51
C PHE A 581 4.35 -10.14 9.39
N ALA A 582 4.27 -11.45 9.61
CA ALA A 582 5.39 -12.37 9.40
C ALA A 582 5.90 -12.32 7.95
N ARG A 583 5.00 -12.38 6.96
CA ARG A 583 5.38 -12.36 5.54
C ARG A 583 6.00 -11.05 5.10
N VAL A 584 5.53 -9.92 5.63
CA VAL A 584 6.11 -8.59 5.37
C VAL A 584 7.53 -8.51 5.93
N LEU A 585 7.72 -8.96 7.18
CA LEU A 585 9.04 -8.97 7.82
C LEU A 585 10.01 -9.94 7.12
N ASP A 586 9.54 -11.12 6.73
CA ASP A 586 10.32 -12.15 6.03
C ASP A 586 10.90 -11.58 4.72
N ARG A 587 10.10 -10.81 3.95
CA ARG A 587 10.57 -10.09 2.75
C ARG A 587 11.54 -8.95 3.07
N LEU A 588 11.27 -8.20 4.15
CA LEU A 588 12.12 -7.09 4.57
C LEU A 588 13.52 -7.55 4.98
N PHE A 589 13.64 -8.75 5.56
CA PHE A 589 14.91 -9.31 6.00
C PHE A 589 15.71 -10.05 4.92
N ALA A 590 15.14 -10.30 3.74
CA ALA A 590 15.83 -11.02 2.66
C ALA A 590 17.25 -10.46 2.29
N PRO A 591 17.51 -9.13 2.34
CA PRO A 591 18.84 -8.57 2.07
C PRO A 591 19.94 -8.91 3.10
N TYR A 592 19.58 -9.46 4.27
CA TYR A 592 20.57 -9.78 5.30
C TYR A 592 21.47 -10.98 4.95
N ALA A 593 21.07 -11.81 3.99
CA ALA A 593 21.91 -12.89 3.48
C ALA A 593 22.21 -12.75 1.97
N PRO A 594 23.38 -13.25 1.51
CA PRO A 594 23.70 -13.34 0.10
C PRO A 594 22.86 -14.39 -0.64
N THR A 595 22.82 -14.30 -1.98
CA THR A 595 22.02 -15.21 -2.85
C THR A 595 22.42 -16.69 -2.76
N ASN A 596 23.63 -17.00 -2.29
CA ASN A 596 24.08 -18.38 -2.04
C ASN A 596 23.83 -18.87 -0.59
N SER A 597 23.04 -18.11 0.18
CA SER A 597 22.71 -18.34 1.59
C SER A 597 21.19 -18.23 1.76
N TYR A 598 20.68 -18.55 2.95
CA TYR A 598 19.26 -18.37 3.28
C TYR A 598 19.05 -17.42 4.46
N VAL A 599 17.88 -16.77 4.47
CA VAL A 599 17.29 -16.10 5.63
C VAL A 599 16.05 -16.87 6.06
N GLN A 600 15.80 -16.95 7.36
CA GLN A 600 14.55 -17.48 7.86
C GLN A 600 14.06 -16.67 9.06
N LEU A 601 12.83 -16.19 8.97
CA LEU A 601 12.16 -15.53 10.09
C LEU A 601 11.54 -16.56 11.06
N ILE A 602 11.78 -16.35 12.35
CA ILE A 602 11.16 -17.07 13.46
C ILE A 602 10.49 -16.04 14.36
N ILE A 603 9.21 -16.23 14.61
CA ILE A 603 8.43 -15.40 15.53
C ILE A 603 8.23 -16.14 16.83
N ARG A 604 8.55 -15.49 17.95
CA ARG A 604 8.38 -16.02 19.30
C ARG A 604 7.50 -15.12 20.15
N SER A 605 6.83 -15.70 21.13
CA SER A 605 6.19 -14.97 22.20
C SER A 605 7.22 -14.33 23.11
N SER A 606 7.09 -13.03 23.39
CA SER A 606 7.91 -12.35 24.39
C SER A 606 7.57 -12.78 25.82
N GLN A 607 6.35 -13.28 26.04
CA GLN A 607 5.86 -13.68 27.35
C GLN A 607 6.25 -15.12 27.70
N THR A 608 6.08 -16.04 26.75
CA THR A 608 6.29 -17.48 26.99
C THR A 608 7.59 -18.02 26.37
N GLY A 609 8.21 -17.29 25.44
CA GLY A 609 9.35 -17.76 24.65
C GLY A 609 8.98 -18.82 23.60
N HIS A 610 7.71 -19.24 23.53
CA HIS A 610 7.25 -20.26 22.59
C HIS A 610 7.30 -19.76 21.14
N GLU A 611 7.62 -20.65 20.20
CA GLU A 611 7.63 -20.36 18.77
C GLU A 611 6.19 -20.23 18.26
N LEU A 612 5.78 -19.00 17.91
CA LEU A 612 4.44 -18.72 17.39
C LEU A 612 4.32 -19.12 15.92
N HIS A 613 5.37 -18.83 15.15
CA HIS A 613 5.45 -19.14 13.73
C HIS A 613 6.89 -19.19 13.25
N ARG A 614 7.17 -20.05 12.27
CA ARG A 614 8.44 -20.09 11.56
C ARG A 614 8.16 -20.07 10.07
N CYS A 615 8.64 -19.00 9.42
CA CYS A 615 8.50 -18.84 7.98
C CYS A 615 9.34 -19.89 7.24
N PRO A 616 9.01 -20.24 5.99
CA PRO A 616 9.89 -21.07 5.17
C PRO A 616 11.25 -20.36 4.98
N ALA A 617 12.33 -21.13 4.83
CA ALA A 617 13.63 -20.55 4.52
C ALA A 617 13.59 -19.95 3.11
N GLN A 618 13.99 -18.68 2.97
CA GLN A 618 14.05 -17.98 1.70
C GLN A 618 15.51 -17.75 1.30
N SER A 619 15.77 -17.71 -0.01
CA SER A 619 17.09 -17.33 -0.52
C SER A 619 17.38 -15.87 -0.18
N GLY A 620 18.64 -15.57 0.16
CA GLY A 620 19.08 -14.20 0.36
C GLY A 620 19.04 -13.39 -0.94
N THR A 621 18.87 -12.07 -0.85
CA THR A 621 18.83 -11.19 -2.03
C THR A 621 20.10 -10.37 -2.22
N ARG A 622 21.06 -10.43 -1.28
CA ARG A 622 22.29 -9.65 -1.40
C ARG A 622 23.18 -10.21 -2.52
N PRO A 623 23.65 -9.38 -3.46
CA PRO A 623 24.52 -9.83 -4.54
C PRO A 623 25.84 -10.41 -3.99
N LEU A 624 26.33 -11.43 -4.69
CA LEU A 624 27.67 -11.99 -4.50
C LEU A 624 28.64 -11.05 -5.19
N ILE A 625 29.31 -10.19 -4.41
CA ILE A 625 30.40 -9.34 -4.95
C ILE A 625 31.56 -10.23 -5.36
#